data_AF-A0A965IKY2-F1
#
_entry.id   AF-A0A965IKY2-F1
#
_cell.length_a   1.000
_cell.length_b   1.000
_cell.length_c   1.000
_cell.angle_alpha   90.00
_cell.angle_beta   90.00
_cell.angle_gamma   90.00
#
_symmetry.space_group_name_H-M   'P 1'
#
loop_
_entity.id
_entity.type
_entity.pdbx_description
1 polymer ?
#
loop_
_entity_poly.entity_id
_entity_poly.type
_entity_poly.pdbx_seq_one_letter_code
_entity_poly.pdbx_strand_id
1 'polypeptide(L)'
;MQALISVSDKTGIVELAQALHDLGIGLVSTGGTAKLLAEKGLPVKEVAEVTGFPEMLDGRVKTLHPKVHGGLLARRDVPEHMAALAAHGIDTIDLLVVNLYPFVATVAKPGCTLEDAIENIDIGGPAMVRSAAKNWKDVAVLTDAGQYATVLSELKTNGKLSDSTRFALAVAAFNAIS
;
A
#
# COMPACT_ATOMS: atom_id res chain seq x y z
N MET A 1 -14.51 2.13 0.39
CA MET A 1 -13.19 1.51 0.67
C MET A 1 -12.10 2.42 0.11
N GLN A 2 -10.90 2.36 0.66
CA GLN A 2 -9.71 3.03 0.13
C GLN A 2 -8.56 2.05 -0.11
N ALA A 3 -7.83 2.26 -1.21
CA ALA A 3 -6.62 1.53 -1.57
C ALA A 3 -5.40 2.47 -1.52
N LEU A 4 -4.39 2.10 -0.73
CA LEU A 4 -3.08 2.74 -0.74
C LEU A 4 -2.15 1.95 -1.67
N ILE A 5 -1.67 2.60 -2.74
CA ILE A 5 -0.85 1.99 -3.78
C ILE A 5 0.56 2.61 -3.78
N SER A 6 1.57 1.81 -3.45
CA SER A 6 2.97 2.23 -3.41
C SER A 6 3.87 1.11 -3.96
N VAL A 7 4.01 1.03 -5.26
CA VAL A 7 4.78 -0.05 -5.92
C VAL A 7 6.06 0.50 -6.56
N SER A 8 7.10 -0.32 -6.61
CA SER A 8 8.30 -0.08 -7.42
C SER A 8 8.12 -0.65 -8.83
N ASP A 9 7.73 -1.93 -8.91
CA ASP A 9 7.30 -2.58 -10.16
C ASP A 9 5.86 -2.18 -10.51
N LYS A 10 5.67 -1.60 -11.70
CA LYS A 10 4.38 -1.09 -12.19
C LYS A 10 3.57 -2.12 -12.99
N THR A 11 4.02 -3.36 -13.06
CA THR A 11 3.32 -4.42 -13.80
C THR A 11 1.85 -4.51 -13.38
N GLY A 12 0.93 -4.30 -14.32
CA GLY A 12 -0.51 -4.41 -14.12
C GLY A 12 -1.15 -3.36 -13.20
N ILE A 13 -0.41 -2.34 -12.76
CA ILE A 13 -0.90 -1.41 -11.72
C ILE A 13 -1.98 -0.46 -12.22
N VAL A 14 -1.91 -0.08 -13.49
CA VAL A 14 -2.89 0.85 -14.09
C VAL A 14 -4.23 0.14 -14.24
N GLU A 15 -4.22 -1.10 -14.72
CA GLU A 15 -5.39 -1.96 -14.87
C GLU A 15 -6.03 -2.28 -13.52
N LEU A 16 -5.21 -2.58 -12.52
CA LEU A 16 -5.68 -2.76 -11.14
C LEU A 16 -6.34 -1.49 -10.61
N ALA A 17 -5.66 -0.35 -10.70
CA ALA A 17 -6.17 0.91 -10.17
C ALA A 17 -7.46 1.37 -10.87
N GLN A 18 -7.56 1.20 -12.18
CA GLN A 18 -8.80 1.45 -12.92
C GLN A 18 -9.92 0.53 -12.43
N ALA A 19 -9.69 -0.77 -12.31
CA ALA A 19 -10.71 -1.70 -11.84
C ALA A 19 -11.15 -1.42 -10.40
N LEU A 20 -10.24 -1.00 -9.51
CA LEU A 20 -10.58 -0.56 -8.16
C LEU A 20 -11.43 0.72 -8.20
N HIS A 21 -11.05 1.70 -9.03
CA HIS A 21 -11.82 2.93 -9.19
C HIS A 21 -13.23 2.69 -9.74
N ASP A 22 -13.39 1.81 -10.73
CA ASP A 22 -14.69 1.43 -11.30
C ASP A 22 -15.61 0.76 -10.27
N LEU A 23 -15.02 0.15 -9.22
CA LEU A 23 -15.73 -0.41 -8.07
C LEU A 23 -16.04 0.64 -6.97
N GLY A 24 -15.73 1.91 -7.21
CA GLY A 24 -15.93 3.01 -6.25
C GLY A 24 -14.90 3.03 -5.12
N ILE A 25 -13.75 2.35 -5.28
CA ILE A 25 -12.67 2.34 -4.28
C ILE A 25 -11.80 3.58 -4.50
N GLY A 26 -11.62 4.37 -3.44
CA GLY A 26 -10.75 5.55 -3.47
C GLY A 26 -9.28 5.16 -3.63
N LEU A 27 -8.52 5.94 -4.39
CA LEU A 27 -7.12 5.67 -4.67
C LEU A 27 -6.24 6.68 -3.93
N VAL A 28 -5.32 6.18 -3.10
CA VAL A 28 -4.24 6.94 -2.48
C VAL A 28 -2.91 6.38 -3.00
N SER A 29 -1.98 7.24 -3.38
CA SER A 29 -0.68 6.79 -3.89
C SER A 29 0.45 7.76 -3.58
N THR A 30 1.68 7.38 -3.92
CA THR A 30 2.90 8.15 -3.64
C THR A 30 3.82 8.22 -4.84
N GLY A 31 4.49 9.37 -4.99
CA GLY A 31 5.59 9.60 -5.92
C GLY A 31 5.27 9.16 -7.36
N GLY A 32 6.21 8.42 -7.97
CA GLY A 32 6.05 7.96 -9.36
C GLY A 32 4.82 7.08 -9.61
N THR A 33 4.26 6.41 -8.59
CA THR A 33 3.00 5.67 -8.74
C THR A 33 1.82 6.63 -8.89
N ALA A 34 1.72 7.63 -8.02
CA ALA A 34 0.66 8.63 -8.09
C ALA A 34 0.69 9.38 -9.43
N LYS A 35 1.87 9.82 -9.86
CA LYS A 35 2.08 10.46 -11.15
C LYS A 35 1.60 9.60 -12.32
N LEU A 36 2.00 8.32 -12.36
CA LEU A 36 1.57 7.39 -13.40
C LEU A 36 0.03 7.25 -13.45
N LEU A 37 -0.62 7.09 -12.30
CA LEU A 37 -2.08 6.93 -12.26
C LEU A 37 -2.80 8.22 -12.68
N ALA A 38 -2.31 9.38 -12.24
CA ALA A 38 -2.85 10.68 -12.65
C ALA A 38 -2.71 10.94 -14.16
N GLU A 39 -1.57 10.59 -14.76
CA GLU A 39 -1.34 10.67 -16.21
C GLU A 39 -2.30 9.79 -17.02
N LYS A 40 -2.87 8.75 -16.39
CA LYS A 40 -3.92 7.89 -16.97
C LYS A 40 -5.33 8.39 -16.69
N GLY A 41 -5.48 9.56 -16.07
CA GLY A 41 -6.77 10.18 -15.78
C GLY A 41 -7.48 9.61 -14.54
N LEU A 42 -6.79 8.82 -13.71
CA LEU A 42 -7.38 8.27 -12.49
C LEU A 42 -7.39 9.32 -11.37
N PRO A 43 -8.49 9.42 -10.59
CA PRO A 43 -8.59 10.36 -9.47
C PRO A 43 -7.82 9.81 -8.26
N VAL A 44 -6.50 9.95 -8.29
CA VAL A 44 -5.60 9.52 -7.22
C VAL A 44 -5.26 10.67 -6.29
N LYS A 45 -5.35 10.42 -4.99
CA LYS A 45 -4.93 11.36 -3.94
C LYS A 45 -3.47 11.06 -3.56
N GLU A 46 -2.63 12.09 -3.47
CA GLU A 46 -1.26 11.87 -3.00
C GLU A 46 -1.22 11.66 -1.48
N VAL A 47 -0.32 10.80 -1.01
CA VAL A 47 -0.08 10.59 0.42
C VAL A 47 0.23 11.92 1.13
N ALA A 48 0.99 12.82 0.49
CA ALA A 48 1.29 14.13 1.07
C ALA A 48 0.02 14.98 1.34
N GLU A 49 -1.00 14.86 0.48
CA GLU A 49 -2.30 15.52 0.67
C GLU A 49 -3.08 14.86 1.83
N VAL A 50 -3.01 13.53 1.95
CA VAL A 50 -3.63 12.80 3.06
C VAL A 50 -2.98 13.20 4.39
N THR A 51 -1.65 13.15 4.46
CA THR A 51 -0.90 13.42 5.68
C THR A 51 -0.95 14.89 6.06
N GLY A 52 -0.97 15.79 5.07
CA GLY A 52 -0.72 17.22 5.24
C GLY A 52 0.76 17.53 5.51
N PHE A 53 1.65 16.57 5.21
CA PHE A 53 3.06 16.65 5.48
C PHE A 53 3.85 16.53 4.17
N PRO A 54 4.76 17.48 3.87
CA PRO A 54 5.47 17.50 2.61
C PRO A 54 6.46 16.33 2.50
N GLU A 55 6.87 16.01 1.28
CA GLU A 55 8.00 15.12 1.08
C GLU A 55 9.28 15.75 1.64
N MET A 56 10.05 14.98 2.41
CA MET A 56 11.31 15.42 3.02
C MET A 56 12.33 14.27 3.02
N LEU A 57 13.61 14.62 3.15
CA LEU A 57 14.73 13.67 3.18
C LEU A 57 14.70 12.74 1.96
N ASP A 58 14.52 13.31 0.77
CA ASP A 58 14.47 12.59 -0.51
C ASP A 58 13.46 11.43 -0.52
N GLY A 59 12.32 11.62 0.14
CA GLY A 59 11.22 10.65 0.17
C GLY A 59 11.34 9.54 1.21
N ARG A 60 12.39 9.55 2.04
CA ARG A 60 12.67 8.50 3.06
C ARG A 60 11.57 8.33 4.11
N VAL A 61 10.81 9.38 4.40
CA VAL A 61 9.83 9.40 5.52
C VAL A 61 8.38 9.72 5.07
N LYS A 62 8.08 9.57 3.79
CA LYS A 62 6.78 9.97 3.21
C LYS A 62 5.56 9.21 3.75
N THR A 63 5.71 7.93 4.08
CA THR A 63 4.60 7.07 4.54
C THR A 63 4.67 6.71 6.03
N LEU A 64 5.74 7.09 6.72
CA LEU A 64 5.95 6.85 8.15
C LEU A 64 5.17 7.85 9.01
N HIS A 65 3.85 7.87 8.82
CA HIS A 65 2.96 8.86 9.40
C HIS A 65 1.73 8.23 10.07
N PRO A 66 1.22 8.76 11.20
CA PRO A 66 0.04 8.24 11.88
C PRO A 66 -1.22 8.15 11.00
N LYS A 67 -1.41 9.10 10.08
CA LYS A 67 -2.53 9.03 9.12
C LYS A 67 -2.46 7.86 8.14
N VAL A 68 -1.26 7.32 7.88
CA VAL A 68 -1.09 6.11 7.06
C VAL A 68 -1.20 4.87 7.93
N HIS A 69 -0.37 4.77 8.97
CA HIS A 69 -0.33 3.57 9.81
C HIS A 69 -1.57 3.41 10.70
N GLY A 70 -2.20 4.49 11.14
CA GLY A 70 -3.49 4.47 11.83
C GLY A 70 -4.60 3.93 10.94
N GLY A 71 -4.64 4.36 9.67
CA GLY A 71 -5.58 3.83 8.68
C GLY A 71 -5.38 2.33 8.39
N LEU A 72 -4.14 1.84 8.47
CA LEU A 72 -3.79 0.43 8.29
C LEU A 72 -4.02 -0.43 9.55
N LEU A 73 -3.77 0.10 10.75
CA LEU A 73 -3.69 -0.66 11.99
C LEU A 73 -4.93 -0.56 12.88
N ALA A 74 -5.83 0.39 12.62
CA ALA A 74 -7.05 0.49 13.39
C ALA A 74 -7.88 -0.78 13.21
N ARG A 75 -8.21 -1.39 14.36
CA ARG A 75 -9.10 -2.52 14.44
C ARG A 75 -10.53 -2.01 14.39
N ARG A 76 -11.29 -2.43 13.38
CA ARG A 76 -12.65 -1.93 13.16
C ARG A 76 -13.65 -2.51 14.15
N ASP A 77 -13.29 -3.64 14.77
CA ASP A 77 -14.06 -4.28 15.84
C ASP A 77 -13.86 -3.63 17.23
N VAL A 78 -13.00 -2.62 17.35
CA VAL A 78 -12.73 -1.90 18.60
C VAL A 78 -13.24 -0.45 18.48
N PRO A 79 -14.39 -0.11 19.10
CA PRO A 79 -15.00 1.23 18.98
C PRO A 79 -14.05 2.38 19.33
N GLU A 80 -13.17 2.18 20.32
CA GLU A 80 -12.18 3.18 20.76
C GLU A 80 -11.17 3.50 19.65
N HIS A 81 -10.78 2.53 18.82
CA HIS A 81 -9.88 2.78 17.69
C HIS A 81 -10.57 3.64 16.63
N MET A 82 -11.83 3.34 16.32
CA MET A 82 -12.61 4.10 15.35
C MET A 82 -12.90 5.52 15.84
N ALA A 83 -13.16 5.70 17.14
CA ALA A 83 -13.30 7.01 17.76
C ALA A 83 -12.00 7.82 17.68
N ALA A 84 -10.84 7.19 17.92
CA ALA A 84 -9.54 7.85 17.79
C ALA A 84 -9.26 8.27 16.34
N LEU A 85 -9.57 7.41 15.36
CA LEU A 85 -9.44 7.77 13.95
C LEU A 85 -10.28 9.00 13.59
N ALA A 86 -11.56 9.01 13.99
CA ALA A 86 -12.45 10.13 13.74
C ALA A 86 -11.97 11.43 14.41
N ALA A 87 -11.55 11.36 15.68
CA ALA A 87 -11.05 12.50 16.43
C ALA A 87 -9.80 13.15 15.81
N HIS A 88 -8.99 12.37 15.10
CA HIS A 88 -7.75 12.83 14.47
C HIS A 88 -7.84 12.98 12.95
N GLY A 89 -9.03 12.83 12.35
CA GLY A 89 -9.23 12.94 10.90
C GLY A 89 -8.39 11.93 10.11
N ILE A 90 -8.37 10.69 10.57
CA ILE A 90 -7.64 9.59 9.93
C ILE A 90 -8.66 8.67 9.25
N ASP A 91 -8.55 8.51 7.93
CA ASP A 91 -9.37 7.56 7.19
C ASP A 91 -8.83 6.13 7.31
N THR A 92 -9.72 5.14 7.24
CA THR A 92 -9.33 3.73 7.13
C THR A 92 -8.75 3.41 5.76
N ILE A 93 -7.78 2.49 5.72
CA ILE A 93 -7.27 1.90 4.49
C ILE A 93 -7.73 0.43 4.45
N ASP A 94 -8.33 0.01 3.34
CA ASP A 94 -8.89 -1.34 3.16
C ASP A 94 -7.96 -2.25 2.36
N LEU A 95 -7.24 -1.67 1.40
CA LEU A 95 -6.27 -2.37 0.57
C LEU A 95 -4.92 -1.65 0.62
N LEU A 96 -3.86 -2.40 0.85
CA LEU A 96 -2.48 -1.96 0.62
C LEU A 96 -1.93 -2.73 -0.58
N VAL A 97 -1.51 -2.02 -1.62
CA VAL A 97 -0.81 -2.59 -2.79
C VAL A 97 0.61 -2.05 -2.77
N VAL A 98 1.58 -2.90 -2.44
CA VAL A 98 2.96 -2.48 -2.21
C VAL A 98 3.92 -3.57 -2.64
N ASN A 99 4.85 -3.26 -3.54
CA ASN A 99 5.98 -4.15 -3.81
C ASN A 99 7.28 -3.38 -3.54
N LEU A 100 8.21 -4.08 -2.90
CA LEU A 100 9.43 -3.47 -2.41
C LEU A 100 10.41 -3.24 -3.54
N TYR A 101 11.30 -2.28 -3.35
CA TYR A 101 12.41 -2.08 -4.27
C TYR A 101 13.25 -3.36 -4.32
N PRO A 102 13.71 -3.82 -5.49
CA PRO A 102 14.47 -5.06 -5.60
C PRO A 102 15.90 -4.81 -5.10
N PHE A 103 16.08 -4.74 -3.78
CA PHE A 103 17.37 -4.51 -3.13
C PHE A 103 18.39 -5.56 -3.57
N VAL A 104 17.99 -6.84 -3.58
CA VAL A 104 18.83 -7.96 -4.06
C VAL A 104 19.28 -7.73 -5.51
N ALA A 105 18.39 -7.29 -6.40
CA ALA A 105 18.75 -7.01 -7.78
C ALA A 105 19.66 -5.77 -7.89
N THR A 106 19.49 -4.79 -7.00
CA THR A 106 20.34 -3.58 -6.97
C THR A 106 21.77 -3.93 -6.58
N VAL A 107 21.97 -4.65 -5.48
CA VAL A 107 23.32 -5.05 -5.03
C VAL A 107 23.98 -6.08 -5.95
N ALA A 108 23.19 -6.80 -6.76
CA ALA A 108 23.71 -7.71 -7.77
C ALA A 108 24.23 -7.00 -9.03
N LYS A 109 23.94 -5.71 -9.24
CA LYS A 109 24.42 -4.97 -10.41
C LYS A 109 25.95 -4.79 -10.34
N PRO A 110 26.68 -5.08 -11.43
CA PRO A 110 28.11 -4.77 -11.51
C PRO A 110 28.35 -3.29 -11.22
N GLY A 111 29.25 -2.99 -10.29
CA GLY A 111 29.62 -1.61 -9.93
C GLY A 111 28.69 -0.93 -8.91
N CYS A 112 27.72 -1.63 -8.31
CA CYS A 112 26.93 -1.09 -7.20
C CYS A 112 27.86 -0.68 -6.04
N THR A 113 27.78 0.58 -5.61
CA THR A 113 28.53 1.03 -4.43
C THR A 113 27.79 0.71 -3.14
N LEU A 114 28.44 0.94 -2.00
CA LEU A 114 27.79 0.84 -0.69
C LEU A 114 26.71 1.92 -0.53
N GLU A 115 26.97 3.12 -1.03
CA GLU A 115 26.02 4.24 -1.05
C GLU A 115 24.78 3.87 -1.87
N ASP A 116 24.95 3.31 -3.06
CA ASP A 116 23.84 2.80 -3.88
C ASP A 116 23.02 1.77 -3.12
N ALA A 117 23.68 0.83 -2.42
CA ALA A 117 22.98 -0.16 -1.61
C ALA A 117 22.17 0.53 -0.50
N ILE A 118 22.79 1.42 0.28
CA ILE A 118 22.13 2.11 1.41
C ILE A 118 20.91 2.92 0.96
N GLU A 119 20.98 3.64 -0.15
CA GLU A 119 19.83 4.42 -0.66
C GLU A 119 18.66 3.55 -1.11
N ASN A 120 18.90 2.29 -1.46
CA ASN A 120 17.86 1.36 -1.91
C ASN A 120 17.29 0.49 -0.77
N ILE A 121 17.67 0.74 0.49
CA ILE A 121 17.04 0.11 1.66
C ILE A 121 15.69 0.79 1.91
N ASP A 122 14.61 0.09 1.58
CA ASP A 122 13.25 0.58 1.83
C ASP A 122 12.88 0.46 3.32
N ILE A 123 12.43 1.56 3.91
CA ILE A 123 11.93 1.62 5.29
C ILE A 123 10.40 1.66 5.31
N GLY A 124 9.81 2.53 4.50
CA GLY A 124 8.37 2.77 4.48
C GLY A 124 7.58 1.59 3.94
N GLY A 125 8.06 0.96 2.87
CA GLY A 125 7.44 -0.22 2.25
C GLY A 125 7.27 -1.36 3.25
N PRO A 126 8.35 -1.89 3.85
CA PRO A 126 8.25 -2.96 4.84
C PRO A 126 7.41 -2.59 6.06
N ALA A 127 7.48 -1.34 6.53
CA ALA A 127 6.64 -0.88 7.64
C ALA A 127 5.14 -0.96 7.30
N MET A 128 4.74 -0.53 6.10
CA MET A 128 3.36 -0.61 5.63
C MET A 128 2.92 -2.07 5.43
N VAL A 129 3.76 -2.92 4.80
CA VAL A 129 3.48 -4.36 4.61
C VAL A 129 3.16 -5.02 5.94
N ARG A 130 4.03 -4.82 6.96
CA ARG A 130 3.84 -5.38 8.30
C ARG A 130 2.58 -4.86 8.97
N SER A 131 2.27 -3.59 8.78
CA SER A 131 1.08 -2.96 9.36
C SER A 131 -0.20 -3.58 8.81
N ALA A 132 -0.31 -3.69 7.49
CA ALA A 132 -1.47 -4.27 6.83
C ALA A 132 -1.59 -5.77 7.11
N ALA A 133 -0.50 -6.53 7.01
CA ALA A 133 -0.48 -7.97 7.27
C ALA A 133 -0.87 -8.30 8.72
N LYS A 134 -0.42 -7.48 9.69
CA LYS A 134 -0.84 -7.62 11.10
C LYS A 134 -2.36 -7.44 11.27
N ASN A 135 -2.96 -6.51 10.53
CA ASN A 135 -4.38 -6.16 10.63
C ASN A 135 -5.23 -6.83 9.54
N TRP A 136 -4.85 -8.04 9.10
CA TRP A 136 -5.45 -8.73 7.95
C TRP A 136 -6.97 -8.93 8.04
N LYS A 137 -7.54 -8.93 9.26
CA LYS A 137 -8.99 -9.01 9.44
C LYS A 137 -9.73 -7.88 8.72
N ASP A 138 -9.12 -6.71 8.68
CA ASP A 138 -9.71 -5.47 8.17
C ASP A 138 -9.00 -4.94 6.92
N VAL A 139 -7.76 -5.37 6.66
CA VAL A 139 -6.93 -4.85 5.56
C VAL A 139 -6.39 -5.99 4.70
N ALA A 140 -6.54 -5.90 3.38
CA ALA A 140 -5.87 -6.80 2.45
C ALA A 140 -4.53 -6.21 1.99
N VAL A 141 -3.47 -7.01 1.96
CA VAL A 141 -2.13 -6.59 1.54
C VAL A 141 -1.69 -7.38 0.31
N LEU A 142 -1.44 -6.69 -0.80
CA LEU A 142 -0.97 -7.27 -2.05
C LEU A 142 0.48 -6.86 -2.24
N THR A 143 1.37 -7.85 -2.31
CA THR A 143 2.82 -7.67 -2.49
C THR A 143 3.35 -8.10 -3.85
N ASP A 144 2.50 -8.71 -4.68
CA ASP A 144 2.88 -9.25 -5.99
C ASP A 144 1.75 -9.04 -7.02
N ALA A 145 2.13 -8.75 -8.27
CA ALA A 145 1.18 -8.49 -9.35
C ALA A 145 0.31 -9.72 -9.69
N GLY A 146 0.81 -10.94 -9.46
CA GLY A 146 0.06 -12.18 -9.62
C GLY A 146 -1.14 -12.30 -8.67
N GLN A 147 -1.21 -11.48 -7.61
CA GLN A 147 -2.33 -11.48 -6.67
C GLN A 147 -3.53 -10.64 -7.15
N TYR A 148 -3.33 -9.75 -8.14
CA TYR A 148 -4.31 -8.75 -8.53
C TYR A 148 -5.60 -9.37 -9.07
N ALA A 149 -5.47 -10.38 -9.94
CA ALA A 149 -6.61 -11.02 -10.60
C ALA A 149 -7.58 -11.66 -9.59
N THR A 150 -7.05 -12.40 -8.61
CA THR A 150 -7.86 -13.05 -7.57
C THR A 150 -8.61 -12.03 -6.72
N VAL A 151 -7.92 -10.97 -6.27
CA VAL A 151 -8.52 -9.90 -5.47
C VAL A 151 -9.62 -9.17 -6.24
N LEU A 152 -9.38 -8.81 -7.50
CA LEU A 152 -10.38 -8.16 -8.33
C LEU A 152 -11.59 -9.06 -8.60
N SER A 153 -11.37 -10.35 -8.82
CA SER A 153 -12.45 -11.32 -9.05
C SER A 153 -13.40 -11.38 -7.84
N GLU A 154 -12.86 -11.48 -6.63
CA GLU A 154 -13.67 -11.48 -5.41
C GLU A 154 -14.38 -10.16 -5.16
N LEU A 155 -13.69 -9.03 -5.33
CA LEU A 155 -14.32 -7.72 -5.16
C LEU A 155 -15.48 -7.50 -6.15
N LYS A 156 -15.31 -7.89 -7.42
CA LYS A 156 -16.37 -7.79 -8.43
C LYS A 156 -17.55 -8.71 -8.16
N THR A 157 -17.29 -9.92 -7.67
CA THR A 157 -18.33 -10.93 -7.43
C THR A 157 -19.09 -10.69 -6.13
N ASN A 158 -18.38 -10.35 -5.06
CA ASN A 158 -18.91 -10.36 -3.70
C ASN A 158 -18.98 -8.97 -3.06
N GLY A 159 -18.40 -7.93 -3.69
CA GLY A 159 -18.24 -6.60 -3.10
C GLY A 159 -17.24 -6.52 -1.94
N LYS A 160 -16.62 -7.64 -1.57
CA LYS A 160 -15.64 -7.76 -0.48
C LYS A 160 -14.74 -8.98 -0.69
N LEU A 161 -13.60 -8.97 -0.03
CA LEU A 161 -12.72 -10.15 0.05
C LEU A 161 -13.19 -11.10 1.15
N SER A 162 -12.90 -12.38 0.99
CA SER A 162 -13.06 -13.37 2.06
C SER A 162 -11.96 -13.25 3.12
N ASP A 163 -12.25 -13.73 4.34
CA ASP A 163 -11.26 -13.82 5.42
C ASP A 163 -10.09 -14.74 5.04
N SER A 164 -10.39 -15.84 4.33
CA SER A 164 -9.38 -16.77 3.82
C SER A 164 -8.41 -16.09 2.87
N THR A 165 -8.91 -15.26 1.95
CA THR A 165 -8.10 -14.51 0.99
C THR A 165 -7.24 -13.48 1.70
N ARG A 166 -7.81 -12.69 2.62
CA ARG A 166 -7.03 -11.71 3.39
C ARG A 166 -5.95 -12.37 4.24
N PHE A 167 -6.24 -13.52 4.85
CA PHE A 167 -5.25 -14.26 5.63
C PHE A 167 -4.11 -14.82 4.74
N ALA A 168 -4.43 -15.42 3.59
CA ALA A 168 -3.43 -15.92 2.65
C ALA A 168 -2.51 -14.80 2.13
N LEU A 169 -3.09 -13.64 1.82
CA LEU A 169 -2.35 -12.43 1.44
C LEU A 169 -1.41 -11.96 2.57
N ALA A 170 -1.86 -11.96 3.83
CA ALA A 170 -1.03 -11.60 4.97
C ALA A 170 0.14 -12.57 5.19
N VAL A 171 -0.07 -13.88 5.01
CA VAL A 171 1.00 -14.88 5.07
C VAL A 171 2.04 -14.63 3.97
N ALA A 172 1.59 -14.42 2.73
CA ALA A 172 2.48 -14.10 1.61
C ALA A 172 3.27 -12.81 1.87
N ALA A 173 2.61 -11.78 2.41
CA ALA A 173 3.22 -10.51 2.77
C ALA A 173 4.31 -10.66 3.84
N PHE A 174 4.08 -11.45 4.89
CA PHE A 174 5.13 -11.73 5.89
C PHE A 174 6.30 -12.51 5.29
N ASN A 175 6.04 -13.49 4.41
CA ASN A 175 7.11 -14.23 3.73
C ASN A 175 7.94 -13.33 2.80
N ALA A 176 7.35 -12.30 2.20
CA ALA A 176 8.05 -11.38 1.30
C ALA A 176 9.03 -10.43 2.01
N ILE A 177 8.97 -10.34 3.35
CA ILE A 177 9.75 -9.39 4.16
C ILE A 177 10.55 -10.05 5.29
N SER A 178 10.53 -11.38 5.38
CA SER A 178 11.21 -12.17 6.42
C SER A 178 12.60 -12.59 5.99
#